data_AF-A0A4W3J5B9-F1
#
_entry.id   AF-A0A4W3J5B9-F1
#
_cell.length_a   1.000
_cell.length_b   1.000
_cell.length_c   1.000
_cell.angle_alpha   90.00
_cell.angle_beta   90.00
_cell.angle_gamma   90.00
#
_symmetry.space_group_name_H-M   'P 1'
#
loop_
_entity.id
_entity.type
_entity.pdbx_description
1 polymer ?
#
loop_
_entity_poly.entity_id
_entity_poly.type
_entity_poly.pdbx_seq_one_letter_code
_entity_poly.pdbx_strand_id
1 'polypeptide(L)' 'MSWAVEEWKEGLPTRTLQKIQEIESQLDKLKKERQQRQFQLESVEAALLKQKHKVLVVHSSGNITCFILLPIPSKLICN' A
#
# COMPACT_ATOMS: atom_id res chain seq x y z
N MET A 1 -6.41 1.71 24.63
CA MET A 1 -7.66 1.98 25.36
C MET A 1 -8.56 0.74 25.22
N SER A 2 -8.43 -0.20 26.16
CA SER A 2 -9.26 -1.41 26.26
C SER A 2 -10.55 -1.00 26.98
N TRP A 3 -11.48 -0.39 26.25
CA TRP A 3 -12.75 0.03 26.85
C TRP A 3 -13.59 -1.21 27.08
N ALA A 4 -13.83 -1.55 28.34
CA ALA A 4 -15.07 -2.19 28.78
C ALA A 4 -15.53 -3.36 27.90
N VAL A 5 -14.60 -4.18 27.40
CA VAL A 5 -14.71 -4.94 26.12
C VAL A 5 -15.93 -5.86 26.05
N GLU A 6 -16.50 -6.20 27.21
CA GLU A 6 -17.70 -7.03 27.33
C GLU A 6 -18.88 -6.34 28.02
N GLU A 7 -18.68 -5.28 28.82
CA GLU A 7 -19.76 -4.55 29.50
C GLU A 7 -20.72 -3.85 28.52
N TRP A 8 -20.21 -3.36 27.38
CA TRP A 8 -21.08 -2.77 26.35
C TRP A 8 -21.85 -3.83 25.54
N LYS A 9 -21.44 -5.10 25.63
CA LYS A 9 -22.10 -6.23 24.97
C LYS A 9 -23.16 -6.87 25.87
N GLU A 10 -23.12 -6.60 27.18
CA GLU A 10 -24.16 -7.04 28.11
C GLU A 10 -25.51 -6.40 27.73
N GLY A 11 -26.55 -7.22 27.62
CA GLY A 11 -27.90 -6.79 27.27
C GLY A 11 -28.17 -6.63 25.76
N LEU A 12 -27.17 -6.79 24.88
CA LEU A 12 -27.40 -6.79 23.44
C LEU A 12 -27.97 -8.12 22.95
N PRO A 13 -28.96 -8.11 22.03
CA PRO A 13 -29.46 -9.33 21.39
C PRO A 13 -28.33 -10.09 20.68
N THR A 14 -28.36 -11.43 20.72
CA THR A 14 -27.35 -12.29 20.10
C THR A 14 -27.14 -11.99 18.60
N ARG A 15 -28.20 -11.62 17.88
CA ARG A 15 -28.10 -11.22 16.46
C ARG A 15 -27.23 -9.97 16.27
N THR A 16 -27.32 -9.01 17.18
CA THR A 16 -26.51 -7.79 17.17
C THR A 16 -25.05 -8.12 17.45
N LEU A 17 -24.79 -8.97 18.45
CA LEU A 17 -23.43 -9.44 18.78
C LEU A 17 -22.77 -10.20 17.63
N GLN A 18 -23.53 -11.08 16.96
CA GLN A 18 -23.05 -11.77 15.75
C GLN A 18 -22.71 -10.79 14.63
N LYS A 19 -23.53 -9.74 14.44
CA LYS A 19 -23.28 -8.75 13.40
C LYS A 19 -22.05 -7.89 13.69
N ILE A 20 -21.85 -7.54 14.96
CA ILE A 20 -20.64 -6.86 15.44
C ILE A 20 -19.40 -7.70 15.10
N GLN A 21 -19.40 -8.98 15.46
CA GLN A 21 -18.25 -9.86 15.21
C GLN A 21 -17.95 -10.02 13.71
N GLU A 22 -18.99 -10.10 12.87
CA GLU A 22 -18.82 -10.12 11.41
C GLU A 22 -18.17 -8.82 10.90
N ILE A 23 -18.63 -7.66 11.38
CA ILE A 23 -18.07 -6.36 10.99
C ILE A 23 -16.62 -6.22 11.47
N GLU A 24 -16.30 -6.67 12.69
CA GLU A 24 -14.94 -6.69 13.22
C GLU A 24 -14.02 -7.56 12.35
N SER A 25 -14.49 -8.75 11.95
CA SER A 25 -13.76 -9.63 11.03
C SER A 25 -13.50 -8.98 9.67
N GLN A 26 -14.50 -8.30 9.11
CA GLN A 26 -14.36 -7.57 7.84
C GLN A 26 -13.38 -6.39 7.97
N LEU A 27 -13.43 -5.67 9.09
CA LEU A 27 -12.49 -4.58 9.37
C LEU A 27 -11.05 -5.10 9.42
N ASP A 28 -10.81 -6.24 10.06
CA ASP A 28 -9.46 -6.81 10.12
C ASP A 28 -8.96 -7.29 8.75
N LYS A 29 -9.83 -7.84 7.90
CA LYS A 29 -9.49 -8.14 6.50
C LYS A 29 -9.07 -6.88 5.75
N LEU A 30 -9.89 -5.83 5.81
CA LEU A 30 -9.62 -4.56 5.13
C LEU A 30 -8.36 -3.85 5.65
N LYS A 31 -8.05 -3.96 6.96
CA LYS A 31 -6.80 -3.47 7.53
C LYS A 31 -5.59 -4.18 6.93
N LYS A 32 -5.65 -5.51 6.81
CA LYS A 32 -4.57 -6.30 6.19
C LYS A 32 -4.40 -5.96 4.72
N GLU A 33 -5.48 -5.85 3.96
CA GLU A 33 -5.43 -5.43 2.56
C GLU A 33 -4.83 -4.02 2.40
N ARG A 34 -5.24 -3.09 3.26
CA ARG A 34 -4.67 -1.73 3.27
C ARG A 34 -3.18 -1.77 3.54
N GLN A 35 -2.73 -2.52 4.55
CA GLN A 35 -1.31 -2.67 4.88
C GLN A 35 -0.52 -3.28 3.71
N GLN A 36 -1.08 -4.29 3.06
CA GLN A 36 -0.46 -4.90 1.88
C GLN A 36 -0.32 -3.90 0.72
N ARG A 37 -1.36 -3.10 0.44
CA ARG A 37 -1.31 -2.05 -0.60
C ARG A 37 -0.35 -0.92 -0.21
N GLN A 38 -0.33 -0.53 1.06
CA GLN A 38 0.59 0.48 1.58
C GLN A 38 2.04 0.05 1.37
N PHE A 39 2.38 -1.21 1.67
CA PHE A 39 3.71 -1.74 1.40
C PHE A 39 4.07 -1.73 -0.10
N GLN A 40 3.12 -2.06 -0.97
CA GLN A 40 3.34 -1.97 -2.42
C GLN A 40 3.58 -0.52 -2.86
N LEU A 41 2.82 0.44 -2.34
CA LEU A 41 3.02 1.85 -2.61
C LEU A 41 4.38 2.33 -2.13
N GLU A 42 4.77 2.03 -0.88
CA GLU A 42 6.08 2.38 -0.33
C GLU A 42 7.24 1.77 -1.14
N SER A 43 7.06 0.54 -1.64
CA SER A 43 8.03 -0.10 -2.53
C SER A 43 8.22 0.67 -3.83
N VAL A 44 7.11 1.05 -4.49
CA VAL A 44 7.12 1.81 -5.74
C VAL A 44 7.65 3.23 -5.51
N GLU A 45 7.26 3.89 -4.43
CA GLU A 45 7.75 5.21 -4.04
C GLU A 45 9.27 5.19 -3.77
N ALA A 46 9.77 4.17 -3.07
CA ALA A 46 11.21 4.00 -2.86
C ALA A 46 11.96 3.76 -4.18
N ALA A 47 11.40 3.00 -5.11
CA ALA A 47 11.97 2.82 -6.45
C ALA A 47 11.97 4.14 -7.24
N LEU A 48 10.89 4.92 -7.15
CA LEU A 48 10.77 6.23 -7.78
C LEU A 48 11.78 7.24 -7.20
N LEU A 49 11.95 7.29 -5.88
CA LEU A 49 12.94 8.15 -5.22
C LEU A 49 14.37 7.79 -5.65
N LYS A 50 14.68 6.49 -5.78
CA LYS A 50 15.97 6.03 -6.32
C LYS A 50 16.19 6.48 -7.77
N GLN A 51 15.16 6.42 -8.61
CA GLN A 51 15.23 6.95 -9.97
C GLN A 51 15.38 8.47 -9.99
N LYS A 52 14.61 9.21 -9.18
CA LYS A 52 14.73 10.67 -9.05
C LYS A 52 16.13 11.08 -8.59
N HIS A 53 16.71 10.40 -7.60
CA HIS A 53 18.06 10.69 -7.15
C HIS A 53 19.10 10.44 -8.24
N LYS A 54 18.96 9.35 -9.02
CA LYS A 54 19.79 9.11 -10.21
C LYS A 54 19.63 10.22 -11.25
N VAL A 55 18.40 10.65 -11.54
CA VAL A 55 18.12 11.74 -12.50
C VAL A 55 18.72 13.07 -12.02
N LEU A 56 18.59 13.42 -10.74
CA LEU A 56 19.15 14.65 -10.16
C LEU A 56 20.68 14.65 -10.14
N VAL A 57 21.31 13.52 -9.80
CA VAL A 57 22.78 13.39 -9.80
C VAL A 57 23.33 13.51 -11.23
N VAL A 58 22.64 12.94 -12.22
CA VAL A 58 23.01 13.06 -13.64
C VAL A 58 22.78 14.47 -14.18
N HIS A 59 21.85 15.25 -13.62
CA HIS A 59 21.56 16.62 -14.07
C HIS A 59 22.62 17.66 -13.64
N SER A 60 23.49 17.33 -12.67
CA SER A 60 24.62 18.20 -12.27
C SER A 60 25.82 18.04 -13.21
N SER A 61 25.99 16.87 -13.83
CA SER A 61 26.99 16.61 -14.86
C SER A 61 26.35 16.82 -16.23
N GLY A 62 26.42 18.04 -16.77
CA GLY A 62 25.74 18.43 -18.01
C GLY A 62 25.82 17.41 -19.15
N ASN A 63 24.69 17.29 -19.85
CA ASN A 63 24.36 16.51 -21.06
C ASN A 63 23.39 15.34 -20.83
N ILE A 64 22.35 15.30 -21.67
CA ILE A 64 21.40 14.18 -21.93
C ILE A 64 20.10 14.22 -21.10
N THR A 65 19.21 15.16 -21.45
CA THR A 65 17.82 15.22 -20.96
C THR A 65 16.77 14.68 -21.94
N CYS A 66 17.10 14.05 -23.07
CA CYS A 66 16.08 13.79 -24.11
C CYS A 66 15.63 12.35 -24.38
N PHE A 67 16.22 11.29 -23.80
CA PHE A 67 15.89 9.91 -24.24
C PHE A 67 15.17 8.98 -23.24
N ILE A 68 15.06 9.32 -21.95
CA ILE A 68 14.73 8.30 -20.92
C ILE A 68 13.45 8.63 -20.13
N LEU A 69 12.38 8.97 -20.84
CA LEU A 69 11.03 9.02 -20.26
C LEU A 69 9.99 8.23 -21.07
N LEU A 70 10.40 7.08 -21.62
CA LEU A 70 9.48 6.06 -22.10
C LEU A 70 9.69 4.76 -21.31
N PRO A 71 8.72 4.32 -20.50
CA PRO A 71 8.75 3.02 -19.86
C PRO A 71 8.36 1.98 -20.92
N ILE A 72 9.32 1.52 -21.72
CA ILE A 72 9.11 0.40 -22.63
C ILE A 72 9.29 -0.88 -21.80
N PRO A 73 8.24 -1.70 -21.61
CA PRO A 73 8.39 -3.01 -20.99
C PRO A 73 9.18 -3.90 -21.94
N SER A 74 10.33 -4.37 -21.48
CA SER A 74 11.20 -5.32 -22.13
C SER A 74 10.47 -6.64 -22.43
N LYS A 75 9.87 -6.72 -23.62
CA LYS A 75 9.50 -7.98 -24.29
C LYS A 75 9.72 -7.87 -25.80
N LEU A 76 10.98 -7.90 -26.21
CA LEU A 76 11.41 -8.29 -27.57
C LEU A 76 12.58 -9.26 -27.35
N ILE A 77 12.25 -10.53 -27.09
CA ILE A 77 12.34 -11.65 -28.02
C ILE A 77 13.80 -12.09 -28.21
N CYS A 78 14.14 -13.19 -27.53
CA CYS A 78 15.21 -14.07 -27.93
C CYS A 78 14.88 -14.68 -29.30
N ASN A 79 15.67 -14.35 -30.32
CA ASN A 79 16.17 -15.28 -31.33
C ASN A 79 17.37 -14.66 -32.02
#